data_AF-A0A0R1HRQ4-F1
#
_entry.id   AF-A0A0R1HRQ4-F1
#
_cell.length_a   1.000
_cell.length_b   1.000
_cell.length_c   1.000
_cell.angle_alpha   90.00
_cell.angle_beta   90.00
_cell.angle_gamma   90.00
#
_symmetry.space_group_name_H-M   'P 1'
#
loop_
_entity.id
_entity.type
_entity.pdbx_description
1 polymer ?
#
loop_
_entity_poly.entity_id
_entity_poly.type
_entity_poly.pdbx_seq_one_letter_code
_entity_poly.pdbx_strand_id
1 'polypeptide(L)'
;MKKTTLTGLKVVLGLGLMTSTSLGIMAASGIDPAVTAAQKTSVHYSRITAAWPLGDEYRESRLFNHVPESGYRLKMTSWKKIRLNRSKRVYVDRKARVTTRERDGDLEHETYYRIRFVKSGSATRYWVEDDAFDD
;
A
#
# COMPACT_ATOMS: atom_id res chain seq x y z
N MET A 1 52.25 -8.96 -14.66
CA MET A 1 51.50 -7.69 -14.51
C MET A 1 50.17 -7.99 -13.84
N LYS A 2 49.78 -7.12 -12.89
CA LYS A 2 48.47 -6.94 -12.21
C LYS A 2 47.98 -8.03 -11.23
N LYS A 3 48.08 -7.69 -9.94
CA LYS A 3 47.29 -8.22 -8.81
C LYS A 3 45.83 -7.72 -8.93
N THR A 4 44.84 -8.45 -8.38
CA THR A 4 43.76 -7.89 -7.52
C THR A 4 42.95 -9.04 -6.89
N THR A 5 42.98 -9.10 -5.55
CA THR A 5 42.05 -9.85 -4.69
C THR A 5 40.77 -9.04 -4.51
N LEU A 6 39.59 -9.65 -4.48
CA LEU A 6 38.44 -9.07 -3.75
C LEU A 6 37.52 -10.15 -3.16
N THR A 7 37.68 -10.31 -1.84
CA THR A 7 36.69 -10.45 -0.76
C THR A 7 35.26 -10.86 -1.12
N GLY A 8 34.77 -11.89 -0.43
CA GLY A 8 33.45 -12.48 -0.64
C GLY A 8 32.24 -11.63 -0.25
N LEU A 9 31.06 -12.16 -0.58
CA LEU A 9 29.79 -11.76 -0.01
C LEU A 9 28.95 -13.01 0.28
N LYS A 10 28.82 -13.34 1.57
CA LYS A 10 27.79 -14.26 2.06
C LYS A 10 26.44 -13.57 1.86
N VAL A 11 25.58 -14.12 1.02
CA VAL A 11 24.14 -13.81 1.07
C VAL A 11 23.49 -14.87 1.94
N VAL A 12 23.42 -14.58 3.24
CA VAL A 12 22.40 -15.17 4.12
C VAL A 12 21.30 -14.14 4.23
N LEU A 13 20.16 -14.41 3.61
CA LEU A 13 18.86 -13.94 4.06
C LEU A 13 17.84 -15.03 3.73
N GLY A 14 17.53 -15.82 4.75
CA GLY A 14 16.26 -16.51 4.79
C GLY A 14 15.15 -15.49 4.94
N LEU A 15 14.14 -15.60 4.09
CA LEU A 15 12.74 -15.36 4.43
C LEU A 15 11.92 -16.15 3.40
N GLY A 16 11.23 -17.18 3.88
CA GLY A 16 10.38 -18.01 3.04
C GLY A 16 9.20 -17.21 2.48
N LEU A 17 8.96 -17.35 1.19
CA LEU A 17 7.93 -18.28 0.70
C LEU A 17 8.30 -18.64 -0.74
N MET A 18 8.48 -19.93 -0.97
CA MET A 18 8.68 -20.52 -2.29
C MET A 18 7.33 -20.62 -3.01
N THR A 19 7.25 -20.14 -4.24
CA THR A 19 6.49 -20.85 -5.28
C THR A 19 7.48 -21.28 -6.33
N SER A 20 8.03 -22.48 -6.11
CA SER A 20 8.76 -23.22 -7.13
C SER A 20 7.77 -23.67 -8.20
N THR A 21 7.94 -23.18 -9.42
CA THR A 21 7.58 -23.96 -10.60
C THR A 21 8.85 -24.13 -11.42
N SER A 22 9.27 -25.38 -11.49
CA SER A 22 10.45 -25.91 -12.16
C SER A 22 10.69 -25.30 -13.54
N LEU A 23 11.95 -24.93 -13.82
CA LEU A 23 12.46 -24.76 -15.17
C LEU A 23 12.30 -26.09 -15.95
N GLY A 24 11.27 -26.17 -16.78
CA GLY A 24 11.26 -27.03 -17.95
C GLY A 24 11.61 -26.18 -19.16
N ILE A 25 12.85 -26.25 -19.64
CA ILE A 25 13.25 -25.68 -20.93
C ILE A 25 12.82 -26.68 -22.00
N MET A 26 11.73 -26.38 -22.73
CA MET A 26 11.40 -27.02 -24.01
C MET A 26 10.97 -25.91 -24.98
N ALA A 27 11.75 -25.74 -26.05
CA ALA A 27 11.51 -24.75 -27.08
C ALA A 27 10.36 -25.20 -28.01
N ALA A 28 9.41 -24.30 -28.29
CA ALA A 28 8.57 -24.36 -29.50
C ALA A 28 7.97 -22.98 -29.79
N SER A 29 8.42 -22.40 -30.92
CA SER A 29 7.69 -21.51 -31.84
C SER A 29 6.62 -20.53 -31.30
N GLY A 30 6.90 -19.23 -31.46
CA GLY A 30 5.86 -18.25 -31.82
C GLY A 30 5.04 -17.63 -30.69
N ILE A 31 5.67 -17.23 -29.59
CA ILE A 31 5.05 -16.33 -28.62
C ILE A 31 5.67 -14.96 -28.89
N ASP A 32 4.93 -14.05 -29.53
CA ASP A 32 5.23 -12.63 -29.43
C ASP A 32 5.51 -12.36 -27.96
N PRO A 33 6.67 -11.80 -27.57
CA PRO A 33 6.86 -11.37 -26.21
C PRO A 33 5.91 -10.21 -26.00
N ALA A 34 4.64 -10.52 -25.69
CA ALA A 34 3.77 -9.64 -24.95
C ALA A 34 4.60 -9.34 -23.71
N VAL A 35 5.28 -8.19 -23.77
CA VAL A 35 5.99 -7.59 -22.66
C VAL A 35 4.95 -7.54 -21.57
N THR A 36 4.96 -8.55 -20.71
CA THR A 36 4.10 -8.62 -19.55
C THR A 36 4.78 -7.65 -18.61
N ALA A 37 4.58 -6.36 -18.84
CA ALA A 37 5.02 -5.31 -17.95
C ALA A 37 4.37 -5.67 -16.61
N ALA A 38 5.20 -6.07 -15.65
CA ALA A 38 4.73 -6.36 -14.31
C ALA A 38 4.16 -5.07 -13.74
N GLN A 39 2.93 -5.14 -13.19
CA GLN A 39 2.38 -4.03 -12.44
C GLN A 39 3.34 -3.71 -11.30
N LYS A 40 3.77 -2.44 -11.24
CA LYS A 40 4.71 -1.98 -10.22
C LYS A 40 4.01 -0.95 -9.36
N THR A 41 3.94 -1.24 -8.07
CA THR A 41 3.33 -0.33 -7.10
C THR A 41 4.38 0.31 -6.21
N SER A 42 4.16 1.57 -5.86
CA SER A 42 4.97 2.32 -4.89
C SER A 42 4.10 3.12 -3.96
N VAL A 43 4.50 3.24 -2.69
CA VAL A 43 3.75 3.98 -1.67
C VAL A 43 4.63 5.08 -1.08
N HIS A 44 4.19 6.32 -1.23
CA HIS A 44 4.88 7.49 -0.67
C HIS A 44 4.10 8.07 0.51
N TYR A 45 4.77 8.27 1.65
CA TYR A 45 4.16 8.77 2.87
C TYR A 45 4.57 10.21 3.17
N SER A 46 3.62 11.03 3.62
CA SER A 46 3.87 12.38 4.12
C SER A 46 3.18 12.62 5.46
N ARG A 47 3.76 13.54 6.26
CA ARG A 47 3.15 14.01 7.50
C ARG A 47 2.20 15.16 7.18
N ILE A 48 1.04 15.13 7.81
CA ILE A 48 0.06 16.22 7.78
C ILE A 48 -0.51 16.39 9.18
N THR A 49 -1.23 17.47 9.43
CA THR A 49 -1.99 17.63 10.68
C THR A 49 -3.29 18.31 10.36
N ALA A 50 -4.38 17.57 10.52
CA ALA A 50 -5.70 18.07 10.22
C ALA A 50 -6.76 17.41 11.11
N ALA A 51 -7.95 18.02 11.12
CA ALA A 51 -9.12 17.45 11.77
C ALA A 51 -10.35 17.74 10.92
N TRP A 52 -10.79 16.74 10.17
CA TRP A 52 -11.82 16.87 9.15
C TRP A 52 -13.13 16.18 9.58
N PRO A 53 -14.29 16.70 9.17
CA PRO A 53 -15.52 15.91 9.19
C PRO A 53 -15.38 14.71 8.23
N LEU A 54 -16.06 13.62 8.53
CA LEU A 54 -16.29 12.57 7.55
C LEU A 54 -17.44 13.01 6.64
N GLY A 55 -17.32 12.69 5.35
CA GLY A 55 -18.39 12.96 4.40
C GLY A 55 -19.64 12.13 4.63
N ASP A 56 -20.68 12.34 3.84
CA ASP A 56 -21.95 11.62 4.03
C ASP A 56 -21.86 10.14 3.63
N GLU A 57 -21.02 9.82 2.63
CA GLU A 57 -20.86 8.49 2.05
C GLU A 57 -19.65 7.72 2.61
N TYR A 58 -19.00 8.23 3.67
CA TYR A 58 -17.80 7.61 4.26
C TYR A 58 -17.94 6.11 4.60
N ARG A 59 -19.17 5.62 4.78
CA ARG A 59 -19.48 4.22 5.10
C ARG A 59 -19.26 3.27 3.93
N GLU A 60 -19.17 3.78 2.71
CA GLU A 60 -18.90 3.01 1.50
C GLU A 60 -17.43 2.59 1.43
N SER A 61 -16.53 3.47 1.89
CA SER A 61 -15.09 3.17 2.00
C SER A 61 -14.76 2.16 3.10
N ARG A 62 -13.54 1.64 3.08
CA ARG A 62 -13.02 0.69 4.09
C ARG A 62 -11.95 1.32 4.98
N LEU A 63 -11.88 0.85 6.22
CA LEU A 63 -10.78 1.16 7.12
C LEU A 63 -9.72 0.06 7.06
N PHE A 64 -8.46 0.45 6.92
CA PHE A 64 -7.33 -0.46 6.84
C PHE A 64 -6.35 -0.24 8.00
N ASN A 65 -5.63 -1.28 8.42
CA ASN A 65 -4.54 -1.14 9.40
C ASN A 65 -3.23 -0.62 8.77
N HIS A 66 -3.03 -0.87 7.48
CA HIS A 66 -1.91 -0.36 6.67
C HIS A 66 -2.46 0.19 5.36
N VAL A 67 -1.66 0.99 4.66
CA VAL A 67 -2.01 1.44 3.29
C VAL A 67 -2.07 0.22 2.39
N PRO A 68 -3.05 0.09 1.50
CA PRO A 68 -3.04 -0.90 0.44
C PRO A 68 -1.72 -0.89 -0.36
N GLU A 69 -1.32 -2.04 -0.89
CA GLU A 69 -0.08 -2.20 -1.67
C GLU A 69 1.24 -1.85 -0.93
N SER A 70 1.20 -1.66 0.39
CA SER A 70 2.40 -1.35 1.18
C SER A 70 3.27 -2.56 1.54
N GLY A 71 2.85 -3.78 1.14
CA GLY A 71 3.53 -5.04 1.47
C GLY A 71 3.27 -5.58 2.88
N TYR A 72 2.49 -4.88 3.71
CA TYR A 72 2.09 -5.34 5.04
C TYR A 72 0.79 -6.16 4.99
N ARG A 73 0.59 -7.05 5.97
CA ARG A 73 -0.66 -7.81 6.10
C ARG A 73 -1.84 -6.88 6.36
N LEU A 74 -2.70 -6.76 5.35
CA LEU A 74 -3.90 -5.93 5.40
C LEU A 74 -5.01 -6.59 6.23
N LYS A 75 -5.68 -5.77 7.02
CA LYS A 75 -6.91 -6.07 7.75
C LYS A 75 -7.92 -4.96 7.46
N MET A 76 -9.07 -5.36 6.94
CA MET A 76 -10.16 -4.44 6.65
C MET A 76 -11.15 -4.41 7.81
N THR A 77 -11.57 -3.22 8.18
CA THR A 77 -12.59 -2.96 9.20
C THR A 77 -13.71 -2.15 8.57
N SER A 78 -14.94 -2.57 8.79
CA SER A 78 -16.12 -1.79 8.38
C SER A 78 -16.38 -0.67 9.38
N TRP A 79 -16.78 0.49 8.88
CA TRP A 79 -17.29 1.61 9.67
C TRP A 79 -18.43 1.24 10.61
N LYS A 80 -19.21 0.20 10.29
CA LYS A 80 -20.29 -0.30 11.16
C LYS A 80 -19.77 -0.79 12.52
N LYS A 81 -18.49 -1.19 12.61
CA LYS A 81 -17.84 -1.63 13.85
C LYS A 81 -17.24 -0.47 14.65
N ILE A 82 -17.23 0.73 14.10
CA ILE A 82 -16.65 1.91 14.72
C ILE A 82 -17.74 2.72 15.40
N ARG A 83 -17.52 3.04 16.68
CA ARG A 83 -18.38 3.98 17.40
C ARG A 83 -17.86 5.39 17.23
N LEU A 84 -18.47 6.14 16.31
CA LEU A 84 -18.17 7.55 16.09
C LEU A 84 -18.83 8.44 17.13
N ASN A 85 -18.22 9.58 17.39
CA ASN A 85 -18.83 10.65 18.18
C ASN A 85 -19.86 11.42 17.32
N ARG A 86 -20.67 12.27 17.96
CA ARG A 86 -21.72 13.06 17.27
C ARG A 86 -21.17 14.00 16.19
N SER A 87 -19.95 14.51 16.37
CA SER A 87 -19.34 15.41 15.37
C SER A 87 -18.87 14.71 14.10
N LYS A 88 -18.78 13.37 14.10
CA LYS A 88 -18.17 12.57 13.02
C LYS A 88 -16.77 13.08 12.59
N ARG A 89 -16.09 13.87 13.43
CA ARG A 89 -14.75 14.39 13.13
C ARG A 89 -13.68 13.37 13.44
N VAL A 90 -12.70 13.30 12.56
CA VAL A 90 -11.50 12.46 12.71
C VAL A 90 -10.25 13.32 12.69
N TYR A 91 -9.19 12.82 13.33
CA TYR A 91 -7.89 13.47 13.38
C TYR A 91 -6.95 12.80 12.40
N VAL A 92 -6.38 13.57 11.49
CA VAL A 92 -5.49 13.08 10.44
C VAL A 92 -4.07 13.50 10.74
N ASP A 93 -3.13 12.55 10.68
CA ASP A 93 -1.72 12.81 10.98
C ASP A 93 -0.73 12.34 9.89
N ARG A 94 -1.20 11.61 8.88
CA ARG A 94 -0.43 11.22 7.69
C ARG A 94 -1.29 11.11 6.45
N LYS A 95 -0.65 11.29 5.30
CA LYS A 95 -1.16 10.97 3.97
C LYS A 95 -0.22 9.94 3.33
N ALA A 96 -0.78 9.06 2.51
CA ALA A 96 -0.04 8.17 1.63
C ALA A 96 -0.57 8.31 0.21
N ARG A 97 0.33 8.33 -0.77
CA ARG A 97 -0.02 8.23 -2.19
C ARG A 97 0.49 6.89 -2.69
N VAL A 98 -0.43 6.05 -3.14
CA VAL A 98 -0.11 4.79 -3.82
C VAL A 98 -0.06 5.13 -5.31
N THR A 99 1.03 4.75 -5.97
CA THR A 99 1.17 4.90 -7.41
C THR A 99 1.35 3.51 -8.00
N THR A 100 0.41 3.09 -8.84
CA THR A 100 0.44 1.82 -9.55
C THR A 100 0.76 2.11 -11.01
N ARG A 101 1.80 1.46 -11.55
CA ARG A 101 2.07 1.47 -12.97
C ARG A 101 1.37 0.29 -13.63
N GLU A 102 0.45 0.61 -14.51
CA GLU A 102 -0.31 -0.34 -15.30
C GLU A 102 0.53 -0.94 -16.44
N ARG A 103 -0.03 -1.94 -17.12
CA ARG A 103 0.68 -2.68 -18.17
C ARG A 103 0.94 -1.83 -19.42
N ASP A 104 0.00 -0.97 -19.76
CA ASP A 104 0.10 0.02 -20.85
C ASP A 104 1.09 1.16 -20.52
N GLY A 105 1.49 1.28 -19.25
CA GLY A 105 2.41 2.28 -18.76
C GLY A 105 1.73 3.45 -18.07
N ASP A 106 0.40 3.47 -18.01
CA ASP A 106 -0.35 4.50 -17.31
C ASP A 106 -0.10 4.42 -15.80
N LEU A 107 -0.25 5.57 -15.15
CA LEU A 107 -0.03 5.73 -13.72
C LEU A 107 -1.36 6.01 -13.04
N GLU A 108 -1.81 5.07 -12.24
CA GLU A 108 -2.91 5.26 -11.32
C GLU A 108 -2.40 5.80 -9.99
N HIS A 109 -3.19 6.68 -9.37
CA HIS A 109 -2.86 7.28 -8.10
C HIS A 109 -4.03 7.22 -7.14
N GLU A 110 -3.83 6.54 -6.02
CA GLU A 110 -4.80 6.52 -4.92
C GLU A 110 -4.23 7.29 -3.72
N THR A 111 -5.08 8.03 -3.02
CA THR A 111 -4.71 8.74 -1.81
C THR A 111 -5.34 8.10 -0.59
N TYR A 112 -4.54 7.87 0.44
CA TYR A 112 -5.01 7.39 1.73
C TYR A 112 -4.62 8.35 2.84
N TYR A 113 -5.50 8.50 3.83
CA TYR A 113 -5.29 9.30 5.02
C TYR A 113 -5.28 8.43 6.27
N ARG A 114 -4.33 8.70 7.16
CA ARG A 114 -4.26 8.02 8.46
C ARG A 114 -5.08 8.77 9.50
N ILE A 115 -6.17 8.16 9.92
CA ILE A 115 -7.16 8.74 10.81
C ILE A 115 -7.09 8.16 12.23
N ARG A 116 -7.56 8.97 13.18
CA ARG A 116 -7.87 8.58 14.57
C ARG A 116 -9.22 9.19 14.96
N PHE A 117 -10.03 8.43 15.69
CA PHE A 117 -11.36 8.89 16.16
C PHE A 117 -11.29 9.79 17.40
N VAL A 118 -10.13 9.81 18.08
CA VAL A 118 -9.86 10.65 19.24
C VAL A 118 -8.48 11.28 19.14
N LYS A 119 -8.30 12.46 19.73
CA LYS A 119 -7.04 13.22 19.70
C LYS A 119 -6.02 12.68 20.71
N SER A 120 -5.62 11.42 20.54
CA SER A 120 -4.62 10.77 21.39
C SER A 120 -3.53 10.08 20.57
N GLY A 121 -2.28 10.15 21.02
CA GLY A 121 -1.15 9.42 20.42
C GLY A 121 -1.25 7.89 20.59
N SER A 122 -2.05 7.41 21.56
CA SER A 122 -2.30 5.98 21.78
C SER A 122 -3.55 5.46 21.05
N ALA A 123 -4.32 6.35 20.41
CA ALA A 123 -5.52 5.95 19.70
C ALA A 123 -5.21 4.99 18.55
N THR A 124 -6.11 4.03 18.33
CA THR A 124 -6.05 3.15 17.16
C THR A 124 -6.05 3.99 15.88
N ARG A 125 -5.17 3.62 14.96
CA ARG A 125 -4.97 4.30 13.68
C ARG A 125 -5.55 3.44 12.58
N TYR A 126 -6.23 4.07 11.65
CA TYR A 126 -6.72 3.44 10.43
C TYR A 126 -6.27 4.26 9.23
N TRP A 127 -6.11 3.60 8.10
CA TRP A 127 -6.00 4.23 6.79
C TRP A 127 -7.36 4.15 6.11
N VAL A 128 -7.75 5.22 5.43
CA VAL A 128 -8.94 5.28 4.60
C VAL A 128 -8.62 6.10 3.35
N GLU A 129 -9.28 5.78 2.25
CA GLU A 129 -9.25 6.54 1.00
C GLU A 129 -9.74 7.97 1.19
N ASP A 130 -9.40 8.87 0.26
CA ASP A 130 -9.80 10.27 0.27
C ASP A 130 -11.32 10.47 0.11
N ASP A 131 -12.01 9.56 -0.59
CA ASP A 131 -13.48 9.55 -0.73
C ASP A 131 -14.27 9.51 0.59
N ALA A 132 -13.61 9.18 1.72
CA ALA A 132 -14.27 9.21 3.02
C ALA A 132 -14.49 10.64 3.58
N PHE A 133 -13.98 11.66 2.90
CA PHE A 133 -14.08 13.06 3.27
C PHE A 133 -14.86 13.83 2.20
N ASP A 134 -15.56 14.88 2.61
CA ASP A 134 -16.11 15.84 1.63
C ASP A 134 -14.95 16.69 1.07
N ASP A 135 -14.98 16.92 -0.24
CA ASP A 135 -14.01 17.73 -1.01
C ASP A 135 -14.17 19.26 -0.77
#